data_AF-A0A820I9Z5-F1
#
_entry.id   AF-A0A820I9Z5-F1
#
_cell.length_a   1.000
_cell.length_b   1.000
_cell.length_c   1.000
_cell.angle_alpha   90.00
_cell.angle_beta   90.00
_cell.angle_gamma   90.00
#
_symmetry.space_group_name_H-M   'P 1'
#
loop_
_entity.id
_entity.type
_entity.pdbx_description
1 polymer ?
#
loop_
_entity_poly.entity_id
_entity_poly.type
_entity_poly.pdbx_seq_one_letter_code
_entity_poly.pdbx_strand_id
1 'polypeptide(L)'
;MSYSNDDKTSLVLRNITLTIQSEEKIGIVGRTGAGKSSLIQVLFRMGLLVNGQIEIDNIDISTIPLDDLRSRISIIPQDPVLFTGTIRNNLDQF
;
A
#
# COMPACT_ATOMS: atom_id res chain seq x y z
N MET A 1 5.07 2.40 -12.64
CA MET A 1 5.65 1.35 -11.79
C MET A 1 5.18 -0.05 -12.18
N SER A 2 5.98 -1.07 -11.85
CA SER A 2 5.65 -2.50 -12.04
C SER A 2 6.02 -3.29 -10.79
N TYR A 3 5.19 -4.27 -10.41
CA TYR A 3 5.27 -4.98 -9.13
C TYR A 3 5.09 -6.49 -9.29
N SER A 4 5.86 -7.26 -8.51
CA SER A 4 5.74 -8.71 -8.36
C SER A 4 5.78 -9.09 -6.88
N ASN A 5 5.07 -10.16 -6.51
CA ASN A 5 5.16 -10.72 -5.15
C ASN A 5 6.46 -11.51 -4.94
N ASP A 6 7.02 -12.11 -6.00
CA ASP A 6 8.26 -12.89 -5.97
C ASP A 6 9.10 -12.65 -7.24
N ASP A 7 10.43 -12.83 -7.14
CA ASP A 7 11.38 -12.68 -8.26
C ASP A 7 11.16 -13.69 -9.40
N LYS A 8 10.42 -14.76 -9.17
CA LYS A 8 10.19 -15.85 -10.13
C LYS A 8 8.81 -15.84 -10.77
N THR A 9 7.92 -14.92 -10.40
CA THR A 9 6.53 -14.90 -10.87
C THR A 9 6.23 -13.75 -11.84
N SER A 10 5.18 -13.94 -12.63
CA SER A 10 4.68 -12.92 -13.55
C SER A 10 4.24 -11.65 -12.80
N LEU A 11 4.48 -10.48 -13.39
CA LEU A 11 4.08 -9.18 -12.83
C LEU A 11 2.58 -9.13 -12.50
N VAL A 12 2.28 -8.73 -11.27
CA VAL A 12 0.92 -8.49 -10.75
C VAL A 12 0.43 -7.10 -11.18
N LEU A 13 1.28 -6.08 -11.04
CA LEU A 13 1.02 -4.74 -11.59
C LEU A 13 2.00 -4.45 -12.72
N ARG A 14 1.50 -3.93 -13.83
CA ARG A 14 2.26 -3.72 -15.06
C ARG A 14 2.09 -2.28 -15.53
N ASN A 15 3.18 -1.53 -15.50
CA ASN A 15 3.25 -0.16 -16.05
C ASN A 15 2.12 0.75 -15.56
N ILE A 16 1.85 0.73 -14.26
CA ILE A 16 0.86 1.59 -13.64
C ILE A 16 1.43 3.00 -13.51
N THR A 17 0.74 3.99 -14.07
CA THR A 17 1.00 5.41 -13.86
C THR A 17 -0.24 6.01 -13.24
N LEU A 18 -0.09 6.61 -12.07
CA LEU A 18 -1.16 7.22 -11.29
C LEU A 18 -0.58 8.45 -10.58
N THR A 19 -1.34 9.54 -10.60
CA THR A 19 -1.04 10.75 -9.83
C THR A 19 -2.29 11.07 -9.04
N ILE A 20 -2.12 11.28 -7.74
CA ILE A 20 -3.19 11.63 -6.81
C ILE A 20 -2.79 12.96 -6.19
N GLN A 21 -3.66 13.96 -6.29
CA GLN A 21 -3.45 15.26 -5.68
C GLN A 21 -3.87 15.25 -4.22
N SER A 22 -3.39 16.24 -3.45
CA SER A 22 -3.84 16.43 -2.07
C SER A 22 -5.36 16.50 -2.00
N GLU A 23 -5.94 15.86 -0.99
CA GLU A 23 -7.39 15.81 -0.72
C GLU A 23 -8.25 15.05 -1.75
N GLU A 24 -7.66 14.46 -2.80
CA GLU A 24 -8.41 13.63 -3.74
C GLU A 24 -8.88 12.30 -3.12
N LYS A 25 -10.08 11.88 -3.52
CA LYS A 25 -10.67 10.59 -3.15
C LYS A 25 -10.72 9.69 -4.38
N ILE A 26 -9.81 8.72 -4.44
CA ILE A 26 -9.69 7.83 -5.60
C ILE A 26 -10.36 6.48 -5.32
N GLY A 27 -11.32 6.12 -6.15
CA GLY A 27 -11.95 4.79 -6.14
C GLY A 27 -11.26 3.85 -7.13
N ILE A 28 -10.68 2.75 -6.65
CA ILE A 28 -10.07 1.72 -7.50
C ILE A 28 -11.05 0.56 -7.64
N VAL A 29 -11.56 0.33 -8.86
CA VAL A 29 -12.55 -0.72 -9.16
C VAL A 29 -12.02 -1.74 -10.16
N GLY A 30 -12.54 -2.96 -10.07
CA GLY A 30 -12.16 -4.05 -10.97
C GLY A 30 -12.49 -5.43 -10.39
N ARG A 31 -12.48 -6.45 -11.25
CA ARG A 31 -12.77 -7.85 -10.87
C ARG A 31 -11.83 -8.35 -9.76
N THR A 32 -12.24 -9.40 -9.04
CA THR A 32 -11.36 -10.12 -8.12
C THR A 32 -10.10 -10.58 -8.86
N GLY A 33 -8.93 -10.45 -8.22
CA GLY A 33 -7.63 -10.76 -8.84
C GLY A 33 -7.05 -9.65 -9.74
N ALA A 34 -7.74 -8.53 -9.95
CA ALA A 34 -7.24 -7.43 -10.80
C ALA A 34 -6.06 -6.63 -10.22
N GLY A 35 -5.50 -7.01 -9.06
CA GLY A 35 -4.36 -6.34 -8.45
C GLY A 35 -4.69 -5.15 -7.54
N LYS A 36 -5.97 -4.93 -7.19
CA LYS A 36 -6.41 -3.82 -6.30
C LYS A 36 -5.70 -3.84 -4.94
N SER A 37 -5.73 -4.98 -4.25
CA SER A 37 -5.05 -5.13 -2.96
C SER A 37 -3.52 -5.05 -3.10
N SER A 38 -2.98 -5.50 -4.23
CA SER A 38 -1.54 -5.37 -4.53
C SER A 38 -1.11 -3.92 -4.73
N LEU A 39 -1.97 -3.08 -5.31
CA LEU A 39 -1.71 -1.64 -5.41
C LEU A 39 -1.59 -1.00 -4.02
N ILE A 40 -2.45 -1.39 -3.08
CA ILE A 40 -2.38 -0.92 -1.68
C ILE A 40 -1.11 -1.44 -0.99
N GLN A 41 -0.77 -2.72 -1.16
CA GLN A 41 0.43 -3.33 -0.58
C GLN A 41 1.72 -2.62 -1.02
N VAL A 42 1.76 -2.19 -2.28
CA VAL A 42 2.89 -1.48 -2.86
C VAL A 42 3.08 -0.09 -2.22
N LEU A 43 2.00 0.64 -1.93
CA LEU A 43 2.07 1.93 -1.22
C LEU A 43 2.66 1.77 0.20
N PHE A 44 2.40 0.64 0.86
CA PHE A 44 2.96 0.29 2.17
C PHE A 44 4.35 -0.34 2.12
N ARG A 45 4.96 -0.44 0.93
CA ARG A 45 6.22 -1.15 0.68
C ARG A 45 6.24 -2.54 1.32
N MET A 46 5.16 -3.30 1.13
CA MET A 46 5.05 -4.70 1.60
C MET A 46 5.67 -5.71 0.62
N GLY A 47 6.14 -5.28 -0.54
CA GLY A 47 6.88 -6.10 -1.50
C GLY A 47 7.80 -5.25 -2.37
N LEU A 48 8.45 -5.88 -3.35
CA LEU A 48 9.48 -5.25 -4.18
C LEU A 48 8.89 -4.65 -5.46
N LEU A 49 9.19 -3.38 -5.71
CA LEU A 49 9.01 -2.79 -7.03
C LEU A 49 10.05 -3.38 -7.98
N VAL A 50 9.60 -3.91 -9.11
CA VAL A 50 10.48 -4.43 -10.15
C VAL A 50 11.03 -3.29 -10.99
N ASN A 51 10.21 -2.27 -11.25
CA ASN A 51 10.59 -1.08 -12.02
C ASN A 51 9.74 0.14 -11.67
N GLY A 52 10.33 1.33 -11.82
CA GLY A 52 9.70 2.63 -11.53
C GLY A 52 9.81 3.03 -10.07
N GLN A 53 9.14 4.13 -9.70
CA GLN A 53 9.18 4.71 -8.36
C GLN A 53 7.79 5.11 -7.90
N ILE A 54 7.67 5.38 -6.60
CA ILE A 54 6.48 5.93 -5.96
C ILE A 54 6.93 7.10 -5.13
N GLU A 55 6.25 8.23 -5.31
CA GLU A 55 6.54 9.44 -4.56
C GLU A 55 5.32 9.82 -3.72
N ILE A 56 5.59 10.22 -2.49
CA ILE A 56 4.61 10.87 -1.62
C ILE A 56 5.22 12.22 -1.24
N ASP A 57 4.48 13.30 -1.43
CA ASP A 57 4.96 14.67 -1.23
C ASP A 57 6.26 15.02 -1.99
N ASN A 58 6.39 14.47 -3.21
CA ASN A 58 7.59 14.57 -4.07
C ASN A 58 8.86 13.91 -3.50
N ILE A 59 8.70 13.00 -2.53
CA ILE A 59 9.79 12.22 -1.94
C ILE A 59 9.63 10.77 -2.38
N ASP A 60 10.68 10.20 -2.98
CA ASP A 60 10.70 8.76 -3.28
C ASP A 60 10.67 7.96 -1.97
N ILE A 61 9.58 7.22 -1.78
CA ILE A 61 9.34 6.44 -0.57
C ILE A 61 10.37 5.32 -0.38
N SER A 62 11.11 4.93 -1.44
CA SER A 62 12.19 3.94 -1.37
C SER A 62 13.34 4.38 -0.46
N THR A 63 13.54 5.69 -0.34
CA THR A 63 14.63 6.35 0.41
C THR A 63 14.32 6.53 1.90
N ILE A 64 13.05 6.37 2.29
CA ILE A 64 12.56 6.58 3.66
C ILE A 64 12.61 5.26 4.45
N PRO A 65 12.98 5.26 5.74
CA PRO A 65 12.80 4.10 6.61
C PRO A 65 11.34 3.62 6.66
N LEU A 66 11.12 2.30 6.71
CA LEU A 66 9.77 1.73 6.66
C LEU A 66 8.88 2.22 7.81
N ASP A 67 9.43 2.39 9.01
CA ASP A 67 8.66 2.81 10.18
C ASP A 67 8.17 4.26 10.04
N ASP A 68 9.02 5.18 9.54
CA ASP A 68 8.63 6.57 9.31
C ASP A 68 7.57 6.66 8.20
N LEU A 69 7.78 5.97 7.07
CA LEU A 69 6.79 5.90 5.99
C LEU A 69 5.43 5.38 6.50
N ARG A 70 5.44 4.25 7.22
CA ARG A 70 4.20 3.58 7.68
C ARG A 70 3.50 4.36 8.78
N SER A 71 4.22 5.11 9.60
CA SER A 71 3.62 5.97 10.63
C SER A 71 2.77 7.10 10.02
N ARG A 72 3.00 7.47 8.75
CA ARG A 72 2.31 8.55 8.04
C ARG A 72 1.16 8.07 7.15
N ILE A 73 0.96 6.75 7.02
CA ILE A 73 -0.08 6.17 6.18
C ILE A 73 -0.99 5.28 7.04
N SER A 74 -2.28 5.60 7.06
CA SER A 74 -3.29 4.76 7.73
C SER A 74 -3.91 3.77 6.75
N ILE A 75 -4.14 2.53 7.19
CA ILE A 75 -4.82 1.49 6.42
C ILE A 75 -5.93 0.85 7.24
N ILE A 76 -7.03 0.56 6.58
CA ILE A 76 -8.07 -0.32 7.08
C ILE A 76 -7.93 -1.63 6.28
N PRO A 77 -7.44 -2.73 6.89
CA PRO A 77 -7.29 -4.00 6.19
C PRO A 77 -8.66 -4.58 5.82
N GLN A 78 -8.70 -5.44 4.80
CA GLN A 78 -9.95 -6.14 4.44
C GLN A 78 -10.42 -7.06 5.58
N ASP A 79 -9.47 -7.76 6.22
CA ASP A 79 -9.71 -8.59 7.40
C ASP A 79 -8.99 -7.97 8.60
N PRO A 80 -9.73 -7.35 9.55
CA PRO A 80 -9.12 -6.75 10.73
C PRO A 80 -8.60 -7.82 11.69
N VAL A 81 -7.43 -7.58 12.26
CA VAL A 81 -6.91 -8.39 13.36
C VAL A 81 -7.50 -7.87 14.67
N LEU A 82 -8.14 -8.75 15.43
CA LEU A 82 -8.68 -8.44 16.76
C LEU A 82 -7.77 -9.03 17.83
N PHE A 83 -7.45 -8.23 18.83
CA PHE A 83 -6.72 -8.63 20.01
C PHE A 83 -7.67 -8.85 21.19
N THR A 84 -7.32 -9.78 22.08
CA THR A 84 -8.06 -9.97 23.33
C THR A 84 -8.00 -8.67 24.14
N GLY A 85 -9.15 -8.12 24.49
CA GLY A 85 -9.22 -6.84 25.19
C GLY A 85 -10.57 -6.14 24.98
N THR A 86 -10.63 -4.86 25.36
CA THR A 86 -11.82 -4.04 25.14
C THR A 86 -11.88 -3.55 23.69
N ILE A 87 -13.05 -3.03 23.30
CA ILE A 87 -13.21 -2.33 22.02
C ILE A 87 -12.24 -1.15 21.93
N ARG A 88 -12.05 -0.38 23.02
CA ARG A 88 -11.12 0.74 23.07
C ARG A 88 -9.71 0.29 22.70
N ASN A 89 -9.21 -0.78 23.32
CA ASN A 89 -7.86 -1.29 23.08
C ASN A 89 -7.65 -1.78 21.63
N ASN A 90 -8.71 -2.17 20.93
CA ASN A 90 -8.65 -2.60 19.54
C ASN A 90 -8.74 -1.41 18.55
N LEU A 91 -9.35 -0.29 18.96
CA LEU A 91 -9.50 0.91 18.13
C LEU A 91 -8.39 1.94 18.36
N ASP A 92 -7.83 1.98 19.56
CA ASP A 92 -6.81 2.92 20.00
C ASP A 92 -5.80 2.15 20.85
N GLN A 93 -4.56 2.01 20.34
CA GLN A 93 -3.47 1.31 21.04
C GLN A 93 -2.70 2.22 22.01
N PHE A 94 -3.22 3.42 22.29
CA PHE A 94 -2.68 4.38 23.24
C PHE A 94 -3.54 4.52 24.50
#